data_AF-A0A3N7GWZ0-F1
#
_entry.id   AF-A0A3N7GWZ0-F1
#
_cell.length_a   1.000
_cell.length_b   1.000
_cell.length_c   1.000
_cell.angle_alpha   90.00
_cell.angle_beta   90.00
_cell.angle_gamma   90.00
#
_symmetry.space_group_name_H-M   'P 1'
#
loop_
_entity.id
_entity.type
_entity.pdbx_description
1 polymer ?
#
loop_
_entity_poly.entity_id
_entity_poly.type
_entity_poly.pdbx_seq_one_letter_code
_entity_poly.pdbx_strand_id
1 'polypeptide(L)'
;MLLDRLAVFLNDESMQFSYILDNRRIEIQIDGKDWAPIIISEMSDELYVVSWGEVEYQFKNKEKAYQYVFRLCKYINESLQNV
;
A
#
# COMPACT_ATOMS: atom_id res chain seq x y z
N MET A 1 1.93 8.70 -11.49
CA MET A 1 3.03 7.86 -10.94
C MET A 1 2.46 6.62 -10.25
N LEU A 2 3.24 5.74 -9.63
CA LEU A 2 2.69 4.56 -8.92
C LEU A 2 1.80 5.02 -7.76
N LEU A 3 2.35 5.94 -6.98
CA LEU A 3 1.77 6.44 -5.75
C LEU A 3 0.42 7.13 -6.00
N ASP A 4 0.30 7.94 -7.07
CA ASP A 4 -0.99 8.54 -7.45
C ASP A 4 -2.08 7.50 -7.74
N ARG A 5 -1.72 6.38 -8.39
CA ARG A 5 -2.68 5.30 -8.67
C ARG A 5 -3.11 4.61 -7.38
N LEU A 6 -2.19 4.43 -6.45
CA LEU A 6 -2.51 3.88 -5.12
C LEU A 6 -3.40 4.83 -4.33
N ALA A 7 -3.13 6.13 -4.35
CA ALA A 7 -3.96 7.14 -3.68
C ALA A 7 -5.41 7.14 -4.22
N VAL A 8 -5.60 7.06 -5.54
CA VAL A 8 -6.94 6.95 -6.15
C VAL A 8 -7.66 5.68 -5.68
N PHE A 9 -6.95 4.56 -5.62
CA PHE A 9 -7.51 3.28 -5.15
C PHE A 9 -7.87 3.33 -3.66
N LEU A 10 -7.04 3.95 -2.82
CA LEU A 10 -7.24 4.04 -1.38
C LEU A 10 -8.31 5.07 -0.96
N ASN A 11 -8.69 5.98 -1.86
CA ASN A 11 -9.80 6.92 -1.63
C ASN A 11 -11.19 6.25 -1.77
N ASP A 12 -11.26 4.95 -2.04
CA ASP A 12 -12.52 4.21 -2.04
C ASP A 12 -13.04 4.06 -0.59
N GLU A 13 -14.13 4.77 -0.27
CA GLU A 13 -14.74 4.81 1.07
C GLU A 13 -15.21 3.43 1.58
N SER A 14 -15.27 2.40 0.72
CA SER A 14 -15.59 1.03 1.14
C SER A 14 -14.42 0.30 1.81
N MET A 15 -13.22 0.90 1.83
CA MET A 15 -12.02 0.30 2.42
C MET A 15 -11.71 0.87 3.80
N GLN A 16 -11.22 0.01 4.69
CA GLN A 16 -10.78 0.40 6.04
C GLN A 16 -9.30 0.84 6.05
N PHE A 17 -8.95 1.77 5.17
CA PHE A 17 -7.60 2.30 5.06
C PHE A 17 -7.58 3.82 5.12
N SER A 18 -6.64 4.35 5.88
CA SER A 18 -6.19 5.73 5.79
C SER A 18 -4.77 5.74 5.23
N TYR A 19 -4.34 6.86 4.64
CA TYR A 19 -2.98 6.96 4.12
C TYR A 19 -2.40 8.37 4.21
N ILE A 20 -1.07 8.40 4.27
CA ILE A 20 -0.25 9.59 4.11
C ILE A 20 0.52 9.44 2.80
N LEU A 21 0.46 10.46 1.95
CA LEU A 21 1.21 10.51 0.70
C LEU A 21 2.26 11.63 0.78
N ASP A 22 3.52 11.25 0.58
CA ASP A 22 4.67 12.12 0.43
C ASP A 22 5.20 12.03 -1.02
N ASN A 23 6.16 12.89 -1.40
CA ASN A 23 6.70 12.95 -2.76
C ASN A 23 7.20 11.62 -3.35
N ARG A 24 7.65 10.68 -2.50
CA ARG A 24 8.20 9.37 -2.93
C ARG A 24 7.76 8.23 -2.04
N ARG A 25 6.72 8.42 -1.24
CA ARG A 25 6.28 7.43 -0.28
C ARG A 25 4.77 7.52 -0.09
N ILE A 26 4.13 6.38 0.08
CA ILE A 26 2.79 6.30 0.64
C ILE A 26 2.84 5.36 1.85
N GLU A 27 2.28 5.81 2.96
CA GLU A 27 2.10 5.04 4.18
C GLU A 27 0.62 4.74 4.35
N ILE A 28 0.25 3.47 4.34
CA ILE A 28 -1.13 3.00 4.45
C ILE A 28 -1.34 2.46 5.86
N GLN A 29 -2.28 3.03 6.58
CA GLN A 29 -2.75 2.59 7.88
C GLN A 29 -4.07 1.84 7.74
N ILE A 30 -4.31 0.91 8.66
CA ILE A 30 -5.52 0.08 8.68
C ILE A 30 -6.38 0.58 9.83
N ASP A 31 -7.56 1.09 9.50
CA ASP A 31 -8.36 1.83 10.47
C ASP A 31 -8.85 0.93 11.61
N GLY A 32 -8.74 1.43 12.84
CA GLY A 32 -9.16 0.70 14.04
C GLY A 32 -8.27 -0.50 14.40
N LYS A 33 -7.09 -0.65 13.79
CA LYS A 33 -6.10 -1.68 14.11
C LYS A 33 -4.77 -1.05 14.54
N ASP A 34 -4.15 -1.63 15.56
CA ASP A 34 -2.78 -1.27 15.99
C ASP A 34 -1.73 -2.10 15.22
N TRP A 35 -1.91 -2.19 13.90
CA TRP A 35 -0.99 -2.92 13.02
C TRP A 35 0.06 -1.97 12.49
N ALA A 36 1.26 -2.48 12.23
CA ALA A 36 2.29 -1.71 11.53
C ALA A 36 1.72 -1.21 10.19
N PRO A 37 2.09 0.00 9.73
CA PRO A 37 1.64 0.50 8.44
C PRO A 37 2.28 -0.27 7.29
N ILE A 38 1.59 -0.31 6.14
CA ILE A 38 2.18 -0.74 4.88
C ILE A 38 2.84 0.47 4.25
N ILE A 39 4.15 0.41 4.03
CA ILE A 39 4.94 1.51 3.46
C ILE A 39 5.32 1.15 2.04
N ILE A 40 5.04 2.04 1.09
CA ILE A 40 5.49 1.90 -0.29
C ILE A 40 6.35 3.11 -0.64
N SER A 41 7.62 2.86 -0.94
CA SER A 41 8.62 3.89 -1.26
C SER A 41 9.12 3.75 -2.69
N GLU A 42 9.18 4.87 -3.41
CA GLU A 42 9.82 5.01 -4.72
C GLU A 42 11.29 5.44 -4.51
N MET A 43 12.20 4.46 -4.52
CA MET A 43 13.62 4.69 -4.28
C MET A 43 14.30 5.31 -5.50
N SER A 44 13.84 4.94 -6.69
CA SER A 44 14.18 5.51 -7.98
C SER A 44 13.05 5.24 -8.98
N ASP A 45 13.13 5.80 -10.19
CA ASP A 45 12.12 5.63 -11.24
C ASP A 45 11.80 4.15 -11.56
N GLU A 46 12.77 3.27 -11.31
CA GLU A 46 12.67 1.82 -11.58
C GLU A 46 12.54 0.97 -10.32
N LEU A 47 12.83 1.48 -9.12
CA LEU A 47 12.88 0.68 -7.89
C LEU A 47 11.83 1.13 -6.87
N TYR A 48 10.93 0.22 -6.57
CA TYR A 48 9.89 0.38 -5.57
C TYR A 48 10.11 -0.62 -4.44
N VAL A 49 9.93 -0.17 -3.20
CA VAL A 49 10.02 -1.00 -2.00
C VAL A 49 8.67 -0.99 -1.31
N VAL A 50 8.14 -2.17 -1.01
CA VAL A 50 6.92 -2.35 -0.22
C VAL A 50 7.31 -3.06 1.07
N SER A 51 7.03 -2.46 2.22
CA SER A 51 7.29 -3.05 3.53
C SER A 51 6.06 -3.05 4.42
N TRP A 52 5.99 -4.03 5.31
CA TRP A 52 4.99 -4.13 6.35
C TRP A 52 5.59 -4.81 7.57
N GLY A 53 5.77 -4.05 8.66
CA GLY A 53 6.54 -4.51 9.82
C GLY A 53 7.98 -4.85 9.43
N GLU A 54 8.41 -6.08 9.72
CA GLU A 54 9.77 -6.56 9.41
C GLU A 54 9.91 -7.16 7.99
N VAL A 55 8.81 -7.22 7.23
CA VAL A 55 8.81 -7.83 5.90
C VAL A 55 9.00 -6.75 4.84
N GLU A 56 9.92 -6.98 3.90
CA GLU A 56 10.21 -6.08 2.78
C GLU A 56 10.24 -6.84 1.44
N TYR A 57 9.64 -6.23 0.41
CA TYR A 57 9.69 -6.69 -0.97
C TYR A 57 10.11 -5.58 -1.93
N GLN A 58 10.98 -5.91 -2.88
CA GLN A 58 11.51 -4.97 -3.85
C GLN A 58 11.01 -5.30 -5.26
N PHE A 59 10.63 -4.27 -6.00
CA PHE A 59 10.08 -4.38 -7.34
C PHE A 59 10.83 -3.45 -8.30
N LYS A 60 11.39 -4.03 -9.37
CA LYS A 60 12.00 -3.28 -10.48
C LYS A 60 10.99 -2.86 -11.57
N ASN A 61 9.71 -3.05 -11.30
CA ASN A 61 8.64 -2.82 -12.26
C ASN A 61 7.44 -2.24 -11.53
N LYS A 62 7.06 -1.04 -11.94
CA LYS A 62 5.95 -0.27 -11.38
C LYS A 62 4.62 -1.03 -11.38
N GLU A 63 4.30 -1.73 -12.46
CA GLU A 63 3.02 -2.44 -12.60
C GLU A 63 2.97 -3.65 -11.66
N LYS A 64 4.09 -4.36 -11.50
CA LYS A 64 4.19 -5.45 -10.51
C LYS A 64 4.06 -4.94 -9.07
N ALA A 65 4.70 -3.82 -8.75
CA ALA A 65 4.57 -3.19 -7.44
C ALA A 65 3.11 -2.80 -7.16
N TYR A 66 2.45 -2.14 -8.13
CA TYR A 66 1.03 -1.78 -8.04
C TYR A 66 0.13 -3.00 -7.78
N GLN A 67 0.28 -4.04 -8.59
CA GLN A 67 -0.54 -5.26 -8.48
C GLN A 67 -0.31 -5.98 -7.15
N TYR A 68 0.91 -5.96 -6.62
CA TYR A 68 1.21 -6.53 -5.32
C TYR A 68 0.47 -5.79 -4.21
N VAL A 69 0.60 -4.45 -4.16
CA VAL A 69 -0.05 -3.62 -3.13
C VAL A 69 -1.58 -3.70 -3.23
N PHE A 70 -2.12 -3.66 -4.44
CA PHE A 70 -3.55 -3.83 -4.68
C PHE A 70 -4.09 -5.15 -4.13
N ARG A 71 -3.39 -6.26 -4.40
CA ARG A 71 -3.77 -7.59 -3.89
C ARG A 71 -3.67 -7.67 -2.37
N LEU A 72 -2.62 -7.08 -1.79
CA LEU A 72 -2.42 -7.01 -0.36
C LEU A 72 -3.58 -6.27 0.33
N CYS A 73 -3.90 -5.06 -0.15
CA CYS A 73 -4.99 -4.26 0.40
C CYS A 73 -6.34 -4.98 0.26
N LYS A 74 -6.61 -5.59 -0.90
CA LYS A 74 -7.84 -6.37 -1.11
C LYS A 74 -7.94 -7.55 -0.15
N TYR A 75 -6.87 -8.32 0.02
CA TYR A 75 -6.84 -9.46 0.94
C TYR A 75 -7.08 -9.03 2.39
N ILE A 76 -6.46 -7.93 2.82
CA ILE A 76 -6.67 -7.37 4.16
C ILE A 76 -8.13 -6.93 4.33
N ASN A 77 -8.68 -6.17 3.38
CA ASN A 77 -10.05 -5.67 3.45
C ASN A 77 -11.08 -6.82 3.50
N GLU A 78 -10.90 -7.85 2.66
CA GLU A 78 -11.71 -9.07 2.70
C GLU A 78 -11.59 -9.80 4.05
N SER A 79 -10.39 -9.85 4.63
CA SER A 79 -10.16 -10.48 5.94
C SER A 79 -10.83 -9.70 7.08
N LEU A 80 -10.90 -8.38 7.00
CA LEU A 80 -11.55 -7.53 8.01
C LEU A 80 -13.08 -7.62 7.96
N GLN A 81 -13.66 -7.85 6.78
CA GLN A 81 -15.12 -7.98 6.61
C GLN A 81 -15.68 -9.33 7.05
N ASN A 82 -14.83 -10.36 7.19
CA ASN A 82 -15.21 -11.71 7.62
C ASN A 82 -15.03 -11.94 9.13
N VAL A 83 -14.80 -10.88 9.91
CA VAL A 83 -14.66 -10.88 11.38
C VAL A 83 -15.84 -10.13 12.00
#